data_AF-A0A7S4SF61-F1
#
_entry.id   AF-A0A7S4SF61-F1
#
_cell.length_a   1.000
_cell.length_b   1.000
_cell.length_c   1.000
_cell.angle_alpha   90.00
_cell.angle_beta   90.00
_cell.angle_gamma   90.00
#
_symmetry.space_group_name_H-M   'P 1'
#
loop_
_entity.id
_entity.type
_entity.pdbx_description
1 polymer ?
#
loop_
_entity_poly.entity_id
_entity_poly.type
_entity_poly.pdbx_seq_one_letter_code
_entity_poly.pdbx_strand_id
1 'polypeptide(L)'
;MSSLVFTLRRKHGTGKNIDELYDEAKQLLTWVLTPEAVCITAASYGRHAMQLKLKFGFDIVAEYFERQHHSDLPSFAEQLVGDKVNWCDPLGAQVMVMTYSPIRGKIGQELTKVVDVTPQEVSLHELSSSQDIEKVVHEFYASAPEPKENGPSEKRFLIIHADPVAASLRMIEHCRFVCEKARSDFCKKGKGAVGSMFVTL
;
A
#
# COMPACT_ATOMS: atom_id res chain seq x y z
N MET A 1 -5.83 7.53 -15.48
CA MET A 1 -5.78 6.39 -16.43
C MET A 1 -4.48 6.30 -17.21
N SER A 2 -4.09 7.30 -18.03
CA SER A 2 -2.90 7.19 -18.89
C SER A 2 -1.59 6.89 -18.15
N SER A 3 -1.36 7.54 -17.00
CA SER A 3 -0.20 7.26 -16.13
C SER A 3 -0.17 5.81 -15.62
N LEU A 4 -1.34 5.29 -15.24
CA LEU A 4 -1.49 3.94 -14.71
C LEU A 4 -1.24 2.88 -15.79
N VAL A 5 -1.85 3.06 -16.97
CA VAL A 5 -1.64 2.17 -18.13
C VAL A 5 -0.17 2.18 -18.58
N PHE A 6 0.49 3.35 -18.58
CA PHE A 6 1.91 3.44 -18.89
C PHE A 6 2.77 2.69 -17.87
N THR A 7 2.41 2.78 -16.58
CA THR A 7 3.10 2.07 -15.49
C THR A 7 2.93 0.56 -15.63
N LEU A 8 1.71 0.09 -15.92
CA LEU A 8 1.42 -1.32 -16.16
C LEU A 8 2.14 -1.85 -17.40
N ARG A 9 2.24 -1.06 -18.47
CA ARG A 9 3.02 -1.43 -19.67
C ARG A 9 4.50 -1.63 -19.35
N ARG A 10 5.07 -0.80 -18.45
CA ARG A 10 6.44 -1.00 -17.97
C ARG A 10 6.58 -2.24 -17.10
N LYS A 11 5.60 -2.55 -16.25
CA LYS A 11 5.58 -3.74 -15.38
C LYS A 11 5.50 -5.04 -16.19
N HIS A 12 4.58 -5.11 -17.15
CA HIS A 12 4.30 -6.34 -17.92
C HIS A 12 5.10 -6.44 -19.24
N GLY A 13 5.83 -5.40 -19.63
CA GLY A 13 6.52 -5.34 -20.92
C GLY A 13 5.54 -5.47 -22.10
N THR A 14 5.81 -6.41 -23.01
CA THR A 14 4.92 -6.74 -24.14
C THR A 14 3.92 -7.85 -23.84
N GLY A 15 3.92 -8.40 -22.61
CA GLY A 15 3.15 -9.60 -22.25
C GLY A 15 1.63 -9.44 -22.17
N LYS A 16 1.13 -8.20 -22.16
CA LYS A 16 -0.31 -7.88 -22.17
C LYS A 16 -0.65 -6.92 -23.31
N ASN A 17 -1.83 -7.08 -23.90
CA ASN A 17 -2.36 -6.13 -24.87
C ASN A 17 -2.89 -4.85 -24.19
N ILE A 18 -3.26 -3.83 -24.97
CA ILE A 18 -3.68 -2.55 -24.39
C ILE A 18 -5.00 -2.65 -23.61
N ASP A 19 -5.94 -3.48 -24.08
CA ASP A 19 -7.25 -3.65 -23.45
C ASP A 19 -7.13 -4.33 -22.09
N GLU A 20 -6.28 -5.36 -21.99
CA GLU A 20 -5.93 -6.03 -20.73
C GLU A 20 -5.30 -5.05 -19.73
N LEU A 21 -4.44 -4.13 -20.20
CA LEU A 21 -3.85 -3.09 -19.35
C LEU A 21 -4.90 -2.07 -18.90
N TYR A 22 -5.90 -1.76 -19.73
CA TYR A 22 -7.02 -0.91 -19.35
C TYR A 22 -7.90 -1.57 -18.28
N ASP A 23 -8.15 -2.87 -18.40
CA ASP A 23 -8.95 -3.60 -17.42
C ASP A 23 -8.24 -3.73 -16.08
N GLU A 24 -6.93 -4.03 -16.08
CA GLU A 24 -6.11 -4.00 -14.87
C GLU A 24 -6.03 -2.58 -14.27
N ALA A 25 -5.94 -1.54 -15.11
CA ALA A 25 -5.97 -0.16 -14.63
C ALA A 25 -7.31 0.21 -13.98
N LYS A 26 -8.44 -0.31 -14.45
CA LYS A 26 -9.74 -0.12 -13.80
C LYS A 26 -9.76 -0.77 -12.41
N GLN A 27 -9.29 -2.01 -12.30
CA GLN A 27 -9.15 -2.72 -11.01
C GLN A 27 -8.24 -1.97 -10.03
N LEU A 28 -7.13 -1.41 -10.51
CA LEU A 28 -6.24 -0.60 -9.68
C LEU A 28 -6.83 0.75 -9.28
N LEU A 29 -7.69 1.35 -10.10
CA LEU A 29 -8.40 2.58 -9.71
C LEU A 29 -9.45 2.33 -8.63
N THR A 30 -10.09 1.16 -8.59
CA THR A 30 -11.08 0.89 -7.53
C THR A 30 -10.44 0.81 -6.15
N TRP A 31 -9.13 0.51 -6.06
CA TRP A 31 -8.38 0.54 -4.81
C TRP A 31 -8.31 1.92 -4.13
N VAL A 32 -8.56 3.00 -4.86
CA VAL A 32 -8.49 4.38 -4.35
C VAL A 32 -9.83 5.09 -4.33
N LEU A 33 -10.93 4.36 -4.55
CA LEU A 33 -12.28 4.92 -4.47
C LEU A 33 -12.80 4.88 -3.02
N THR A 34 -13.63 5.85 -2.69
CA THR A 34 -14.40 5.82 -1.44
C THR A 34 -15.65 4.95 -1.62
N PRO A 35 -16.17 4.32 -0.55
CA PRO A 35 -17.37 3.50 -0.66
C PRO A 35 -18.57 4.30 -1.16
N GLU A 36 -18.68 5.59 -0.81
CA GLU A 36 -19.73 6.50 -1.31
C GLU A 36 -19.61 6.70 -2.81
N ALA A 37 -18.40 6.92 -3.33
CA ALA A 37 -18.17 7.09 -4.76
C ALA A 37 -18.59 5.82 -5.53
N VAL A 38 -18.30 4.63 -4.99
CA VAL A 38 -18.71 3.35 -5.57
C VAL A 38 -20.24 3.21 -5.57
N CYS A 39 -20.89 3.48 -4.44
CA CYS A 39 -22.34 3.43 -4.32
C CYS A 39 -23.05 4.43 -5.24
N ILE A 40 -22.58 5.67 -5.32
CA ILE A 40 -23.12 6.70 -6.24
C ILE A 40 -22.93 6.25 -7.68
N THR A 41 -21.76 5.72 -8.02
CA THR A 41 -21.48 5.18 -9.36
C THR A 41 -22.45 4.06 -9.68
N ALA A 42 -22.58 3.05 -8.81
CA ALA A 42 -23.51 1.94 -8.98
C ALA A 42 -24.98 2.39 -9.10
N ALA A 43 -25.42 3.33 -8.26
CA ALA A 43 -26.78 3.87 -8.26
C ALA A 43 -27.09 4.73 -9.49
N SER A 44 -26.14 5.58 -9.91
CA SER A 44 -26.23 6.38 -11.12
C SER A 44 -26.34 5.49 -12.35
N TYR A 45 -25.63 4.36 -12.31
CA TYR A 45 -25.76 3.34 -13.33
C TYR A 45 -26.97 2.43 -13.12
N GLY A 46 -27.70 2.38 -12.00
CA GLY A 46 -28.85 1.48 -11.82
C GLY A 46 -29.94 1.54 -12.91
N ARG A 47 -30.08 2.66 -13.64
CA ARG A 47 -30.93 2.79 -14.84
C ARG A 47 -30.25 2.39 -16.17
N HIS A 48 -28.93 2.29 -16.22
CA HIS A 48 -28.06 1.88 -17.33
C HIS A 48 -27.18 0.63 -17.03
N ALA A 49 -27.32 -0.01 -15.86
CA ALA A 49 -26.35 -0.94 -15.27
C ALA A 49 -26.37 -2.28 -15.98
N MET A 50 -27.55 -2.67 -16.49
CA MET A 50 -27.68 -3.81 -17.39
C MET A 50 -26.84 -3.58 -18.66
N GLN A 51 -26.77 -2.35 -19.18
CA GLN A 51 -25.98 -2.02 -20.38
C GLN A 51 -24.47 -1.90 -20.14
N LEU A 52 -24.00 -1.52 -18.93
CA LEU A 52 -22.56 -1.42 -18.64
C LEU A 52 -21.92 -2.77 -18.29
N LYS A 53 -22.64 -3.65 -17.57
CA LYS A 53 -22.26 -5.07 -17.44
C LYS A 53 -22.15 -5.75 -18.81
N LEU A 54 -23.02 -5.39 -19.75
CA LEU A 54 -23.04 -5.90 -21.13
C LEU A 54 -22.03 -5.24 -22.09
N LYS A 55 -21.64 -3.97 -21.90
CA LYS A 55 -20.72 -3.25 -22.82
C LYS A 55 -19.25 -3.24 -22.41
N PHE A 56 -18.95 -3.31 -21.11
CA PHE A 56 -17.57 -3.13 -20.61
C PHE A 56 -17.11 -4.19 -19.59
N GLY A 57 -17.97 -5.14 -19.21
CA GLY A 57 -17.58 -6.35 -18.47
C GLY A 57 -17.04 -6.15 -17.04
N PHE A 58 -17.06 -4.94 -16.48
CA PHE A 58 -16.48 -4.64 -15.16
C PHE A 58 -17.55 -4.33 -14.12
N ASP A 59 -17.70 -5.20 -13.13
CA ASP A 59 -18.59 -5.01 -11.98
C ASP A 59 -17.85 -4.31 -10.83
N ILE A 60 -18.00 -2.99 -10.77
CA ILE A 60 -17.31 -2.16 -9.76
C ILE A 60 -17.73 -2.50 -8.33
N VAL A 61 -18.97 -2.95 -8.12
CA VAL A 61 -19.48 -3.26 -6.77
C VAL A 61 -18.87 -4.56 -6.27
N ALA A 62 -18.89 -5.60 -7.12
CA ALA A 62 -18.26 -6.87 -6.79
C ALA A 62 -16.74 -6.71 -6.62
N GLU A 63 -16.09 -5.93 -7.49
CA GLU A 63 -14.65 -5.67 -7.35
C GLU A 63 -14.34 -4.94 -6.04
N TYR A 64 -15.08 -3.89 -5.69
CA TYR A 64 -14.80 -3.09 -4.49
C TYR A 64 -15.17 -3.81 -3.18
N PHE A 65 -16.38 -4.36 -3.06
CA PHE A 65 -16.88 -4.90 -1.78
C PHE A 65 -16.59 -6.38 -1.56
N GLU A 66 -16.44 -7.17 -2.62
CA GLU A 66 -16.26 -8.63 -2.50
C GLU A 66 -14.81 -9.06 -2.72
N ARG A 67 -14.06 -8.35 -3.59
CA ARG A 67 -12.69 -8.73 -3.96
C ARG A 67 -11.60 -7.88 -3.31
N GLN A 68 -11.88 -6.60 -3.08
CA GLN A 68 -10.91 -5.68 -2.49
C GLN A 68 -11.20 -5.49 -1.00
N HIS A 69 -10.21 -5.77 -0.15
CA HIS A 69 -10.38 -5.71 1.31
C HIS A 69 -10.26 -4.28 1.84
N HIS A 70 -11.30 -3.47 1.61
CA HIS A 70 -11.39 -2.07 2.07
C HIS A 70 -11.97 -1.90 3.49
N SER A 71 -12.24 -3.00 4.20
CA SER A 71 -12.96 -2.97 5.49
C SER A 71 -12.12 -2.36 6.62
N ASP A 72 -10.88 -2.80 6.75
CA ASP A 72 -9.99 -2.44 7.84
C ASP A 72 -8.51 -2.75 7.50
N LEU A 73 -7.61 -2.08 8.21
CA LEU A 73 -6.18 -2.18 8.00
C LEU A 73 -5.58 -3.57 8.30
N PRO A 74 -6.03 -4.31 9.34
CA PRO A 74 -5.60 -5.69 9.56
C PRO A 74 -5.93 -6.64 8.39
N SER A 75 -7.16 -6.60 7.87
CA SER A 75 -7.57 -7.40 6.71
C SER A 75 -6.73 -7.06 5.47
N PHE A 76 -6.44 -5.77 5.26
CA PHE A 76 -5.54 -5.35 4.20
C PHE A 76 -4.11 -5.87 4.38
N ALA A 77 -3.59 -5.86 5.60
CA ALA A 77 -2.26 -6.37 5.90
C ALA A 77 -2.12 -7.89 5.69
N GLU A 78 -3.17 -8.68 5.99
CA GLU A 78 -3.22 -10.10 5.62
C GLU A 78 -3.07 -10.29 4.12
N GLN A 79 -3.84 -9.53 3.33
CA GLN A 79 -3.78 -9.60 1.88
C GLN A 79 -2.39 -9.19 1.36
N LEU A 80 -1.80 -8.13 1.91
CA LEU A 80 -0.47 -7.70 1.52
C LEU A 80 0.60 -8.78 1.76
N VAL A 81 0.51 -9.49 2.88
CA VAL A 81 1.46 -10.56 3.22
C VAL A 81 1.18 -11.84 2.44
N GLY A 82 -0.09 -12.13 2.15
CA GLY A 82 -0.52 -13.30 1.38
C GLY A 82 -0.24 -13.17 -0.12
N ASP A 83 -0.37 -11.96 -0.68
CA ASP A 83 -0.26 -11.69 -2.11
C ASP A 83 0.97 -10.84 -2.46
N LYS A 84 2.14 -11.47 -2.31
CA LYS A 84 3.42 -10.82 -2.64
C LYS A 84 3.56 -10.47 -4.12
N VAL A 85 2.82 -11.12 -5.02
CA VAL A 85 2.94 -10.91 -6.47
C VAL A 85 2.41 -9.53 -6.87
N ASN A 86 1.31 -9.11 -6.23
CA ASN A 86 0.69 -7.82 -6.54
C ASN A 86 1.25 -6.67 -5.70
N TRP A 87 1.70 -6.94 -4.47
CA TRP A 87 2.06 -5.91 -3.51
C TRP A 87 3.56 -5.70 -3.30
N CYS A 88 4.40 -6.65 -3.69
CA CYS A 88 5.84 -6.54 -3.52
C CYS A 88 6.55 -6.37 -4.87
N ASP A 89 7.57 -5.53 -4.88
CA ASP A 89 8.60 -5.50 -5.91
C ASP A 89 9.84 -6.28 -5.43
N PRO A 90 10.94 -6.35 -6.21
CA PRO A 90 12.17 -7.04 -5.80
C PRO A 90 12.80 -6.54 -4.48
N LEU A 91 12.42 -5.35 -4.02
CA LEU A 91 12.92 -4.67 -2.82
C LEU A 91 11.90 -4.71 -1.65
N GLY A 92 10.78 -5.41 -1.80
CA GLY A 92 9.72 -5.50 -0.78
C GLY A 92 8.47 -4.68 -1.11
N ALA A 93 7.74 -4.23 -0.09
CA ALA A 93 6.49 -3.47 -0.28
C ALA A 93 6.58 -2.07 0.36
N GLN A 94 6.13 -1.05 -0.37
CA GLN A 94 5.89 0.28 0.15
C GLN A 94 4.51 0.73 -0.32
N VAL A 95 3.60 0.94 0.63
CA VAL A 95 2.20 1.22 0.35
C VAL A 95 1.76 2.47 1.11
N MET A 96 0.91 3.26 0.46
CA MET A 96 0.24 4.40 1.09
C MET A 96 -1.23 4.05 1.25
N VAL A 97 -1.72 4.22 2.47
CA VAL A 97 -3.11 3.96 2.84
C VAL A 97 -3.74 5.29 3.23
N MET A 98 -4.93 5.56 2.71
CA MET A 98 -5.70 6.75 3.08
C MET A 98 -6.87 6.32 3.95
N THR A 99 -7.15 7.05 5.02
CA THR A 99 -8.29 6.77 5.88
C THR A 99 -8.99 8.05 6.30
N TYR A 100 -10.32 7.96 6.42
CA TYR A 100 -11.11 9.00 7.08
C TYR A 100 -11.33 8.69 8.57
N SER A 101 -10.90 7.50 9.02
CA SER A 101 -11.02 7.11 10.42
C SER A 101 -9.91 7.77 11.24
N PRO A 102 -10.20 8.28 12.44
CA PRO A 102 -9.17 8.82 13.31
C PRO A 102 -8.05 7.81 13.55
N ILE A 103 -6.80 8.24 13.41
CA ILE A 103 -5.64 7.45 13.80
C ILE A 103 -5.60 7.41 15.34
N ARG A 104 -6.30 6.43 15.93
CA ARG A 104 -6.38 6.24 17.39
C ARG A 104 -5.74 4.90 17.77
N GLY A 105 -4.79 4.95 18.70
CA GLY A 105 -4.18 3.75 19.29
C GLY A 105 -2.97 3.23 18.52
N LYS A 106 -2.49 2.04 18.95
CA LYS A 106 -1.34 1.34 18.35
C LYS A 106 -1.82 0.36 17.30
N ILE A 107 -1.85 0.79 16.03
CA ILE A 107 -2.34 -0.03 14.90
C ILE A 107 -1.52 -1.31 14.75
N GLY A 108 -0.22 -1.24 15.01
CA GLY A 108 0.69 -2.37 15.01
C GLY A 108 0.28 -3.49 15.96
N GLN A 109 -0.30 -3.18 17.12
CA GLN A 109 -0.78 -4.22 18.04
C GLN A 109 -1.94 -5.03 17.48
N GLU A 110 -2.79 -4.43 16.65
CA GLU A 110 -3.84 -5.17 15.96
C GLU A 110 -3.24 -6.00 14.82
N LEU A 111 -2.25 -5.47 14.12
CA LEU A 111 -1.55 -6.18 13.04
C LEU A 111 -0.82 -7.43 13.55
N THR A 112 -0.20 -7.38 14.74
CA THR A 112 0.51 -8.55 15.32
C THR A 112 -0.42 -9.70 15.67
N LYS A 113 -1.72 -9.45 15.86
CA LYS A 113 -2.70 -10.53 16.15
C LYS A 113 -3.08 -11.30 14.90
N VAL A 114 -2.94 -10.67 13.75
CA VAL A 114 -3.49 -11.13 12.48
C VAL A 114 -2.38 -11.62 11.56
N VAL A 115 -1.22 -10.97 11.61
CA VAL A 115 -0.03 -11.33 10.84
C VAL A 115 1.16 -11.42 11.78
N ASP A 116 1.98 -12.48 11.64
CA ASP A 116 3.23 -12.63 12.37
C ASP A 116 4.27 -11.61 11.85
N VAL A 117 4.16 -10.38 12.35
CA VAL A 117 4.98 -9.23 12.00
C VAL A 117 5.40 -8.46 13.25
N THR A 118 6.57 -7.85 13.21
CA THR A 118 7.05 -6.93 14.25
C THR A 118 6.87 -5.48 13.76
N PRO A 119 5.84 -4.75 14.21
CA PRO A 119 5.56 -3.39 13.78
C PRO A 119 6.41 -2.37 14.55
N GLN A 120 6.80 -1.31 13.86
CA GLN A 120 7.34 -0.08 14.40
C GLN A 120 6.44 1.06 13.93
N GLU A 121 5.81 1.75 14.87
CA GLU A 121 4.87 2.85 14.59
C GLU A 121 5.51 4.19 14.91
N VAL A 122 5.33 5.16 14.00
CA VAL A 122 5.84 6.52 14.16
C VAL A 122 4.82 7.52 13.64
N SER A 123 4.56 8.57 14.42
CA SER A 123 3.77 9.71 13.98
C SER A 123 4.67 10.72 13.26
N LEU A 124 4.41 10.99 11.98
CA LEU A 124 5.19 11.92 11.18
C LEU A 124 5.20 13.33 11.79
N HIS A 125 4.10 13.77 12.40
CA HIS A 125 3.99 15.09 13.02
C HIS A 125 4.73 15.22 14.37
N GLU A 126 5.26 14.11 14.91
CA GLU A 126 6.18 14.14 16.06
C GLU A 126 7.64 14.35 15.62
N LEU A 127 7.93 14.18 14.33
CA LEU A 127 9.27 14.35 13.76
C LEU A 127 9.47 15.82 13.41
N SER A 128 10.44 16.48 14.05
CA SER A 128 10.63 17.92 13.91
C SER A 128 11.49 18.32 12.70
N SER A 129 12.23 17.36 12.13
CA SER A 129 13.18 17.63 11.05
C SER A 129 13.31 16.48 10.05
N SER A 130 13.91 16.79 8.88
CA SER A 130 14.33 15.77 7.90
C SER A 130 15.28 14.74 8.50
N GLN A 131 16.15 15.16 9.42
CA GLN A 131 17.13 14.29 10.06
C GLN A 131 16.44 13.26 10.98
N ASP A 132 15.34 13.65 11.63
CA ASP A 132 14.56 12.74 12.47
C ASP A 132 13.89 11.65 11.63
N ILE A 133 13.34 12.02 10.47
CA ILE A 133 12.75 11.06 9.51
C ILE A 133 13.82 10.07 9.03
N GLU A 134 14.98 10.57 8.59
CA GLU A 134 16.09 9.73 8.15
C GLU A 134 16.56 8.79 9.26
N LYS A 135 16.72 9.31 10.48
CA LYS A 135 17.15 8.52 11.64
C LYS A 135 16.19 7.37 11.92
N VAL A 136 14.89 7.65 12.02
CA VAL A 136 13.85 6.63 12.28
C VAL A 136 13.86 5.53 11.21
N VAL A 137 13.90 5.92 9.95
CA VAL A 137 13.88 4.98 8.82
C VAL A 137 15.17 4.15 8.80
N HIS A 138 16.33 4.77 9.01
CA HIS A 138 17.60 4.05 9.07
C HIS A 138 17.68 3.10 10.26
N GLU A 139 17.19 3.49 11.44
CA GLU A 139 17.14 2.63 12.63
C GLU A 139 16.24 1.42 12.42
N PHE A 140 15.10 1.58 11.73
CA PHE A 140 14.23 0.46 11.35
C PHE A 140 14.98 -0.57 10.49
N TYR A 141 15.62 -0.13 9.41
CA TYR A 141 16.38 -1.04 8.53
C TYR A 141 17.67 -1.57 9.19
N ALA A 142 18.33 -0.78 10.06
CA ALA A 142 19.53 -1.22 10.76
C ALA A 142 19.25 -2.28 11.83
N SER A 143 18.06 -2.22 12.46
CA SER A 143 17.61 -3.21 13.43
C SER A 143 17.04 -4.47 12.78
N ALA A 144 17.01 -4.56 11.44
CA ALA A 144 16.54 -5.74 10.73
C ALA A 144 17.43 -6.96 11.05
N PRO A 145 16.86 -8.09 11.49
CA PRO A 145 17.63 -9.29 11.78
C PRO A 145 18.33 -9.81 10.52
N GLU A 146 19.52 -10.37 10.67
CA GLU A 146 20.20 -10.99 9.54
C GLU A 146 19.39 -12.18 9.02
N PRO A 147 19.39 -12.41 7.69
CA PRO A 147 18.67 -13.54 7.11
C PRO A 147 19.16 -14.84 7.76
N LYS A 148 18.27 -15.55 8.46
CA LYS A 148 18.62 -16.86 9.03
C LYS A 148 18.71 -17.87 7.88
N GLU A 149 19.84 -18.57 7.75
CA GLU A 149 20.07 -19.55 6.66
C GLU A 149 18.99 -20.65 6.58
N ASN A 150 18.33 -20.99 7.70
CA ASN A 150 17.38 -22.10 7.79
C ASN A 150 16.07 -21.75 8.54
N GLY A 151 15.68 -20.48 8.60
CA GLY A 151 14.46 -20.06 9.30
C GLY A 151 13.64 -19.04 8.52
N PRO A 152 12.32 -18.90 8.81
CA PRO A 152 11.53 -17.83 8.23
C PRO A 152 12.11 -16.48 8.66
N SER A 153 12.45 -15.63 7.69
CA SER A 153 12.86 -14.26 7.96
C SER A 153 11.72 -13.52 8.68
N GLU A 154 12.04 -12.88 9.80
CA GLU A 154 11.08 -12.09 10.57
C GLU A 154 10.53 -10.96 9.71
N LYS A 155 9.20 -10.91 9.56
CA LYS A 155 8.54 -9.84 8.81
C LYS A 155 8.45 -8.62 9.73
N ARG A 156 8.90 -7.47 9.26
CA ARG A 156 8.88 -6.23 10.07
C ARG A 156 8.14 -5.13 9.33
N PHE A 157 7.23 -4.45 10.00
CA PHE A 157 6.44 -3.38 9.38
C PHE A 157 6.88 -2.04 9.95
N LEU A 158 7.13 -1.06 9.09
CA LEU A 158 7.26 0.34 9.51
C LEU A 158 5.96 1.06 9.15
N ILE A 159 5.30 1.61 10.14
CA ILE A 159 4.01 2.28 9.98
C ILE A 159 4.21 3.74 10.33
N ILE A 160 3.94 4.62 9.37
CA ILE A 160 4.14 6.05 9.52
C ILE A 160 2.76 6.73 9.42
N HIS A 161 2.31 7.32 10.51
CA HIS A 161 1.04 8.03 10.58
C HIS A 161 1.24 9.50 10.24
N ALA A 162 0.51 10.02 9.27
CA ALA A 162 0.62 11.40 8.83
C ALA A 162 -0.77 12.03 8.75
N ASP A 163 -1.17 12.75 9.79
CA ASP A 163 -2.39 13.58 9.69
C ASP A 163 -2.09 14.76 8.75
N PRO A 164 -2.79 14.91 7.60
CA PRO A 164 -2.55 16.00 6.66
C PRO A 164 -2.89 17.39 7.23
N VAL A 165 -3.60 17.47 8.36
CA VAL A 165 -3.82 18.72 9.12
C VAL A 165 -2.57 19.10 9.91
N ALA A 166 -1.79 18.12 10.38
CA ALA A 166 -0.60 18.32 11.22
C ALA A 166 0.73 18.25 10.45
N ALA A 167 0.79 17.47 9.36
CA ALA A 167 1.96 17.26 8.54
C ALA A 167 1.75 17.82 7.12
N SER A 168 2.70 18.62 6.64
CA SER A 168 2.61 19.17 5.28
C SER A 168 2.77 18.09 4.20
N LEU A 169 2.15 18.29 3.04
CA LEU A 169 2.34 17.40 1.88
C LEU A 169 3.82 17.22 1.50
N ARG A 170 4.63 18.29 1.64
CA ARG A 170 6.07 18.23 1.39
C ARG A 170 6.78 17.26 2.34
N MET A 171 6.36 17.23 3.60
CA MET A 171 6.93 16.34 4.61
C MET A 171 6.55 14.88 4.33
N ILE A 172 5.31 14.63 3.90
CA ILE A 172 4.83 13.30 3.49
C ILE A 172 5.62 12.78 2.29
N GLU A 173 5.76 13.60 1.24
CA GLU A 173 6.53 13.22 0.04
C GLU A 173 8.02 13.02 0.35
N HIS A 174 8.60 13.87 1.21
CA HIS A 174 9.98 13.70 1.67
C HIS A 174 10.16 12.39 2.44
N CYS A 175 9.25 12.10 3.38
CA CYS A 175 9.24 10.84 4.11
C CYS A 175 9.18 9.64 3.16
N ARG A 176 8.25 9.67 2.18
CA ARG A 176 8.13 8.63 1.15
C ARG A 176 9.45 8.41 0.39
N PHE A 177 10.13 9.50 0.01
CA PHE A 177 11.43 9.43 -0.68
C PHE A 177 12.52 8.84 0.20
N VAL A 178 12.64 9.27 1.46
CA VAL A 178 13.62 8.73 2.41
C VAL A 178 13.43 7.23 2.62
N CYS A 179 12.17 6.80 2.73
CA CYS A 179 11.80 5.39 2.87
C CYS A 179 12.25 4.56 1.66
N GLU A 180 11.97 5.03 0.45
CA GLU A 180 12.36 4.35 -0.79
C GLU A 180 13.88 4.28 -0.95
N LYS A 181 14.58 5.38 -0.62
CA LYS A 181 16.05 5.43 -0.66
C LYS A 181 16.66 4.42 0.31
N ALA A 182 16.22 4.42 1.56
CA ALA A 182 16.72 3.51 2.59
C ALA A 182 16.41 2.04 2.25
N ARG A 183 15.23 1.76 1.69
CA ARG A 183 14.82 0.44 1.19
C ARG A 183 15.77 -0.07 0.09
N SER A 184 16.07 0.78 -0.90
CA SER A 184 17.00 0.46 -1.98
C SER A 184 18.41 0.19 -1.46
N ASP A 185 18.91 1.03 -0.55
CA ASP A 185 20.25 0.88 0.02
C ASP A 185 20.38 -0.35 0.91
N PHE A 186 19.33 -0.71 1.64
CA PHE A 186 19.28 -1.93 2.46
C PHE A 186 19.33 -3.19 1.58
N CYS A 187 18.53 -3.26 0.53
CA CYS A 187 18.49 -4.40 -0.38
C CYS A 187 19.80 -4.60 -1.15
N LYS A 188 20.45 -3.50 -1.60
CA LYS A 188 21.77 -3.56 -2.28
C LYS A 188 22.87 -4.18 -1.41
N LYS A 189 22.75 -4.08 -0.07
CA LYS A 189 23.70 -4.69 0.88
C LYS A 189 23.47 -6.19 1.08
N GLY A 190 22.59 -6.83 0.31
CA GLY A 190 22.36 -8.28 0.35
C GLY A 190 21.53 -8.76 1.55
N LYS A 191 20.91 -7.84 2.31
CA LYS A 191 20.16 -8.16 3.55
C LYS A 191 18.71 -8.62 3.32
N GLY A 192 18.35 -8.97 2.08
CA GLY A 192 17.02 -9.49 1.71
C GLY A 192 15.90 -8.43 1.76
N ALA A 193 14.69 -8.83 1.34
CA ALA A 193 13.50 -8.01 1.37
C ALA A 193 12.92 -7.97 2.80
N VAL A 194 13.40 -7.04 3.64
CA VAL A 194 12.82 -6.81 4.96
C VAL A 194 11.81 -5.67 4.86
N GLY A 195 10.54 -6.07 4.99
CA GLY A 195 9.48 -5.25 5.54
C GLY A 195 8.58 -4.52 4.55
N SER A 196 7.34 -4.37 4.98
CA SER A 196 6.30 -3.65 4.26
C SER A 196 6.00 -2.37 5.01
N MET A 197 6.05 -1.23 4.31
CA MET A 197 5.90 0.07 4.95
C MET A 197 4.59 0.74 4.59
N PHE A 198 3.83 1.16 5.60
CA PHE A 198 2.51 1.77 5.42
C PHE A 198 2.48 3.21 5.93
N VAL A 199 2.27 4.16 5.01
CA VAL A 199 2.00 5.57 5.34
C VAL A 199 0.48 5.75 5.44
N THR A 200 -0.05 6.10 6.61
CA THR A 200 -1.49 6.34 6.80
C THR A 200 -1.78 7.83 6.82
N LEU A 201 -2.63 8.33 5.91
CA LEU A 201 -3.13 9.71 5.89
C LEU A 201 -4.49 9.81 6.59
#